data_AF-A0A177AK65-F1
#
_entry.id   AF-A0A177AK65-F1
#
_cell.length_a   1.000
_cell.length_b   1.000
_cell.length_c   1.000
_cell.angle_alpha   90.00
_cell.angle_beta   90.00
_cell.angle_gamma   90.00
#
_symmetry.space_group_name_H-M   'P 1'
#
loop_
_entity.id
_entity.type
_entity.pdbx_description
1 polymer ?
#
loop_
_entity_poly.entity_id
_entity_poly.type
_entity_poly.pdbx_seq_one_letter_code
_entity_poly.pdbx_strand_id
1 'polypeptide(L)'
;MPIRSQEGQASFENASQDRANPYKAPELQTEGRHVRVRFAGEDSDLKSQEAHRANFDMKHHPFKRAYPDRRYCHAFDVYSLGIALLEIGLWTPVESLYAEDMLGPNDPFDTRRKLIRIAQQALLDRCGGLYTKVTASCLSVDPEDSEKSLMEQRELCARTAADLAQCQV
;
A
#
# COMPACT_ATOMS: atom_id res chain seq x y z
N MET A 1 -30.92 -6.20 -65.27
CA MET A 1 -29.83 -6.74 -66.12
C MET A 1 -28.57 -5.92 -65.87
N PRO A 2 -27.38 -6.56 -65.93
CA PRO A 2 -26.40 -6.65 -64.82
C PRO A 2 -25.27 -5.59 -64.92
N ILE A 3 -24.37 -5.45 -63.94
CA ILE A 3 -23.06 -6.15 -63.90
C ILE A 3 -22.51 -6.19 -62.46
N ARG A 4 -21.91 -7.35 -62.18
CA ARG A 4 -21.23 -7.86 -60.99
C ARG A 4 -19.73 -7.56 -61.03
N SER A 5 -19.10 -7.30 -59.88
CA SER A 5 -17.71 -7.67 -59.48
C SER A 5 -17.55 -7.23 -58.01
N GLN A 6 -17.41 -8.13 -57.01
CA GLN A 6 -16.19 -8.82 -56.56
C GLN A 6 -15.01 -7.86 -56.34
N GLU A 7 -14.17 -7.92 -55.30
CA GLU A 7 -13.95 -8.72 -54.09
C GLU A 7 -12.84 -7.94 -53.35
N GLY A 8 -12.74 -8.06 -52.02
CA GLY A 8 -11.70 -7.34 -51.28
C GLY A 8 -11.73 -7.60 -49.79
N GLN A 9 -11.58 -8.87 -49.41
CA GLN A 9 -11.32 -9.27 -48.03
C GLN A 9 -9.88 -8.86 -47.67
N ALA A 10 -9.73 -7.97 -46.68
CA ALA A 10 -8.48 -7.74 -45.98
C ALA A 10 -8.59 -8.35 -44.58
N SER A 11 -8.22 -9.62 -44.51
CA SER A 11 -8.00 -10.37 -43.28
C SER A 11 -6.79 -9.78 -42.59
N PHE A 12 -6.97 -9.16 -41.43
CA PHE A 12 -5.84 -8.76 -40.59
C PHE A 12 -5.21 -10.01 -39.98
N GLU A 13 -3.93 -10.20 -40.31
CA GLU A 13 -3.05 -11.26 -39.83
C GLU A 13 -2.89 -11.16 -38.30
N ASN A 14 -3.20 -12.26 -37.62
CA ASN A 14 -2.90 -12.44 -36.20
C ASN A 14 -1.39 -12.61 -36.02
N ALA A 15 -0.70 -11.54 -35.66
CA ALA A 15 0.64 -11.58 -35.10
C ALA A 15 0.58 -12.07 -33.65
N SER A 16 0.53 -13.38 -33.45
CA SER A 16 0.75 -14.00 -32.14
C SER A 16 2.21 -13.84 -31.74
N GLN A 17 2.48 -12.80 -30.95
CA GLN A 17 3.74 -12.62 -30.25
C GLN A 17 3.86 -13.65 -29.13
N ASP A 18 4.93 -14.45 -29.20
CA ASP A 18 5.51 -15.20 -28.10
C ASP A 18 5.65 -14.31 -26.86
N ARG A 19 4.76 -14.51 -25.88
CA ARG A 19 4.96 -14.06 -24.50
C ARG A 19 5.07 -15.29 -23.61
N ALA A 20 6.28 -15.52 -23.13
CA ALA A 20 6.59 -16.55 -22.15
C ALA A 20 5.67 -16.42 -20.93
N ASN A 21 5.00 -17.52 -20.59
CA ASN A 21 4.15 -17.65 -19.42
C ASN A 21 5.03 -17.73 -18.15
N PRO A 22 4.91 -16.81 -17.18
CA PRO A 22 5.72 -16.81 -15.97
C PRO A 22 5.26 -17.81 -14.89
N TYR A 23 4.20 -18.60 -15.16
CA TYR A 23 3.69 -19.60 -14.22
C TYR A 23 3.99 -21.02 -14.71
N LYS A 24 5.27 -21.42 -14.62
CA LYS A 24 5.67 -22.83 -14.68
C LYS A 24 6.09 -23.28 -13.29
N ALA A 25 5.29 -24.16 -12.67
CA ALA A 25 5.57 -24.71 -11.36
C ALA A 25 6.83 -25.62 -11.40
N PRO A 26 7.68 -25.66 -10.34
CA PRO A 26 8.88 -26.48 -10.36
C PRO A 26 8.55 -27.97 -10.20
N GLU A 27 9.00 -28.79 -11.14
CA GLU A 27 8.98 -30.25 -11.05
C GLU A 27 9.96 -30.73 -9.97
N LEU A 28 9.47 -31.50 -8.99
CA LEU A 28 10.30 -32.21 -8.03
C LEU A 28 11.06 -33.33 -8.75
N GLN A 29 12.38 -33.28 -8.73
CA GLN A 29 13.24 -34.44 -8.97
C GLN A 29 14.02 -34.77 -7.70
N THR A 30 13.73 -35.95 -7.16
CA THR A 30 14.45 -36.57 -6.05
C THR A 30 15.63 -37.39 -6.56
N GLU A 31 16.78 -37.18 -5.90
CA GLU A 31 17.83 -38.16 -5.51
C GLU A 31 19.26 -37.74 -5.86
N GLY A 32 20.15 -37.82 -4.86
CA GLY A 32 21.60 -37.88 -5.06
C GLY A 32 22.44 -37.15 -4.01
N ARG A 33 22.88 -37.87 -2.97
CA ARG A 33 23.89 -37.47 -1.97
C ARG A 33 25.15 -36.85 -2.61
N HIS A 34 25.62 -35.69 -2.12
CA HIS A 34 27.06 -35.45 -1.93
C HIS A 34 27.40 -34.26 -1.00
N VAL A 35 28.17 -34.58 0.04
CA VAL A 35 29.20 -33.82 0.80
C VAL A 35 28.94 -32.35 1.20
N ARG A 36 28.76 -32.14 2.51
CA ARG A 36 28.66 -30.83 3.18
C ARG A 36 30.06 -30.26 3.44
N VAL A 37 30.48 -29.29 2.64
CA VAL A 37 31.62 -28.41 2.96
C VAL A 37 31.08 -27.29 3.86
N ARG A 38 31.62 -27.17 5.08
CA ARG A 38 31.27 -26.09 6.00
C ARG A 38 32.11 -24.86 5.64
N PHE A 39 31.50 -23.85 5.03
CA PHE A 39 32.07 -22.51 4.98
C PHE A 39 31.60 -21.75 6.22
N ALA A 40 32.57 -21.42 7.10
CA ALA A 40 32.34 -20.55 8.24
C ALA A 40 32.31 -19.10 7.73
N GLY A 41 31.13 -18.58 7.42
CA GLY A 41 31.01 -17.19 6.92
C GLY A 41 29.64 -16.72 6.44
N GLU A 42 28.59 -17.55 6.40
CA GLU A 42 27.30 -17.15 5.80
C GLU A 42 26.23 -16.70 6.82
N ASP A 43 26.47 -16.86 8.13
CA ASP A 43 25.46 -16.55 9.16
C ASP A 43 25.37 -15.05 9.52
N SER A 44 26.37 -14.24 9.17
CA SER A 44 26.42 -12.81 9.53
C SER A 44 25.67 -11.90 8.55
N ASP A 45 25.60 -12.25 7.26
CA ASP A 45 24.94 -11.42 6.25
C ASP A 45 23.42 -11.59 6.24
N LEU A 46 22.91 -12.78 6.57
CA LEU A 46 21.47 -13.03 6.69
C LEU A 46 20.85 -12.29 7.87
N LYS A 47 21.54 -12.23 9.02
CA LYS A 47 21.11 -11.44 10.19
C LYS A 47 21.14 -9.95 9.92
N SER A 48 22.07 -9.49 9.08
CA SER A 48 22.18 -8.09 8.66
C SER A 48 21.06 -7.69 7.69
N GLN A 49 20.62 -8.61 6.82
CA GLN A 49 19.45 -8.42 5.96
C GLN A 49 18.12 -8.46 6.72
N GLU A 50 17.99 -9.33 7.72
CA GLU A 50 16.78 -9.42 8.57
C GLU A 50 16.65 -8.21 9.52
N ALA A 51 17.77 -7.71 10.06
CA ALA A 51 17.81 -6.55 10.94
C ALA A 51 17.61 -5.21 10.20
N HIS A 52 17.73 -5.19 8.86
CA HIS A 52 17.51 -4.02 8.02
C HIS A 52 16.25 -4.14 7.15
N ARG A 53 15.36 -5.09 7.44
CA ARG A 53 13.94 -4.90 7.10
C ARG A 53 13.51 -3.69 7.91
N ALA A 54 13.42 -2.53 7.26
CA ALA A 54 12.91 -1.32 7.87
C ALA A 54 11.69 -1.70 8.71
N ASN A 55 11.80 -1.55 10.03
CA ASN A 55 10.73 -1.90 10.96
C ASN A 55 9.58 -0.94 10.65
N PHE A 56 8.69 -1.32 9.74
CA PHE A 56 7.56 -0.50 9.34
C PHE A 56 6.52 -0.53 10.46
N ASP A 57 6.52 0.52 11.25
CA ASP A 57 5.58 0.74 12.34
C ASP A 57 4.16 1.06 11.83
N MET A 58 3.25 1.36 12.76
CA MET A 58 1.85 1.67 12.47
C MET A 58 1.64 2.96 11.66
N LYS A 59 2.63 3.85 11.66
CA LYS A 59 2.57 5.16 11.00
C LYS A 59 2.79 5.02 9.49
N HIS A 60 3.30 3.87 9.06
CA HIS A 60 3.46 3.54 7.66
C HIS A 60 2.16 3.05 7.04
N HIS A 61 1.93 3.50 5.81
CA HIS A 61 0.79 3.08 5.01
C HIS A 61 0.69 1.54 4.90
N PRO A 62 -0.52 0.94 4.94
CA PRO A 62 -0.72 -0.51 4.82
C PRO A 62 -0.01 -1.16 3.63
N PHE A 63 -0.15 -0.61 2.42
CA PHE A 63 0.62 -1.07 1.26
C PHE A 63 2.15 -1.02 1.45
N LYS A 64 2.71 -0.03 2.14
CA LYS A 64 4.16 0.01 2.39
C LYS A 64 4.57 -1.06 3.40
N ARG A 65 3.75 -1.31 4.42
CA ARG A 65 3.94 -2.40 5.40
C ARG A 65 3.82 -3.78 4.75
N ALA A 66 2.85 -3.97 3.87
CA ALA A 66 2.62 -5.23 3.16
C ALA A 66 3.66 -5.47 2.04
N TYR A 67 4.15 -4.40 1.41
CA TYR A 67 5.11 -4.46 0.29
C TYR A 67 6.32 -3.53 0.57
N PRO A 68 7.27 -3.97 1.42
CA PRO A 68 8.50 -3.24 1.76
C PRO A 68 9.27 -2.66 0.57
N ASP A 69 9.34 -3.41 -0.52
CA ASP A 69 10.13 -3.06 -1.72
C ASP A 69 9.45 -2.01 -2.60
N ARG A 70 8.18 -1.68 -2.34
CA ARG A 70 7.47 -0.64 -3.08
C ARG A 70 8.13 0.71 -2.88
N ARG A 71 8.35 1.45 -3.97
CA ARG A 71 8.86 2.83 -3.89
C ARG A 71 7.91 3.71 -3.10
N TYR A 72 8.49 4.64 -2.35
CA TYR A 72 7.72 5.59 -1.56
C TYR A 72 6.93 6.55 -2.48
N CYS A 73 5.70 6.91 -2.11
CA CYS A 73 4.87 7.85 -2.86
C CYS A 73 4.09 8.78 -1.92
N HIS A 74 3.49 9.84 -2.46
CA HIS A 74 2.79 10.87 -1.69
C HIS A 74 1.62 10.34 -0.87
N ALA A 75 0.93 9.28 -1.33
CA ALA A 75 -0.11 8.63 -0.54
C ALA A 75 0.40 8.12 0.82
N PHE A 76 1.67 7.72 0.92
CA PHE A 76 2.23 7.25 2.18
C PHE A 76 2.42 8.39 3.19
N ASP A 77 2.89 9.55 2.72
CA ASP A 77 3.01 10.75 3.56
C ASP A 77 1.63 11.21 4.04
N VAL A 78 0.64 11.28 3.13
CA VAL A 78 -0.74 11.67 3.46
C VAL A 78 -1.35 10.73 4.50
N TYR A 79 -1.11 9.43 4.39
CA TYR A 79 -1.56 8.47 5.40
C TYR A 79 -0.91 8.75 6.77
N SER A 80 0.41 8.96 6.80
CA SER A 80 1.12 9.25 8.05
C SER A 80 0.65 10.56 8.70
N LEU A 81 0.28 11.56 7.89
CA LEU A 81 -0.39 12.77 8.37
C LEU A 81 -1.75 12.45 9.00
N GLY A 82 -2.54 11.55 8.42
CA GLY A 82 -3.79 11.08 9.01
C GLY A 82 -3.60 10.43 10.38
N ILE A 83 -2.52 9.68 10.57
CA ILE A 83 -2.15 9.13 11.88
C ILE A 83 -1.81 10.24 12.86
N ALA A 84 -0.99 11.21 12.46
CA ALA A 84 -0.64 12.35 13.33
C ALA A 84 -1.86 13.18 13.74
N LEU A 85 -2.80 13.43 12.82
CA LEU A 85 -4.06 14.11 13.13
C LEU A 85 -4.92 13.30 14.11
N LEU A 86 -5.00 11.99 13.94
CA LEU A 86 -5.70 11.12 14.89
C LEU A 86 -5.07 11.18 16.28
N GLU A 87 -3.74 11.11 16.37
CA GLU A 87 -3.00 11.21 17.63
C GLU A 87 -3.24 12.55 18.33
N ILE A 88 -3.24 13.66 17.57
CA ILE A 88 -3.53 15.01 18.08
C ILE A 88 -4.97 15.11 18.58
N GLY A 89 -5.95 14.68 17.76
CA GLY A 89 -7.37 14.82 18.09
C GLY A 89 -7.84 13.95 19.26
N LEU A 90 -7.19 12.80 19.48
CA LEU A 90 -7.47 11.92 20.62
C LEU A 90 -6.55 12.14 21.82
N TRP A 91 -5.47 12.92 21.64
CA TRP A 91 -4.39 13.08 22.62
C TRP A 91 -3.85 11.74 23.14
N THR A 92 -3.78 10.75 22.25
CA THR A 92 -3.46 9.35 22.56
C THR A 92 -2.56 8.78 21.45
N PRO A 93 -1.41 8.15 21.78
CA PRO A 93 -0.55 7.51 20.78
C PRO A 93 -1.29 6.40 20.04
N VAL A 94 -1.07 6.26 18.75
CA VAL A 94 -1.77 5.25 17.93
C VAL A 94 -1.50 3.82 18.41
N GLU A 95 -0.31 3.58 18.96
CA GLU A 95 0.10 2.28 19.51
C GLU A 95 -0.78 1.86 20.69
N SER A 96 -1.29 2.83 21.46
CA SER A 96 -2.18 2.57 22.61
C SER A 96 -3.58 2.15 22.18
N LEU A 97 -4.01 2.54 20.97
CA LEU A 97 -5.33 2.18 20.42
C LEU A 97 -5.40 0.72 19.96
N TYR A 98 -4.25 0.05 19.81
CA TYR A 98 -4.12 -1.31 19.29
C TYR A 98 -3.30 -2.23 20.17
N ALA A 99 -2.98 -1.83 21.41
CA ALA A 99 -2.12 -2.61 22.29
C ALA A 99 -2.63 -4.05 22.51
N GLU A 100 -3.95 -4.25 22.56
CA GLU A 100 -4.58 -5.57 22.69
C GLU A 100 -4.51 -6.41 21.40
N ASP A 101 -4.51 -5.75 20.23
CA ASP A 101 -4.45 -6.39 18.91
C ASP A 101 -3.02 -6.83 18.52
N MET A 102 -1.99 -6.36 19.24
CA MET A 102 -0.58 -6.72 18.98
C MET A 102 -0.24 -8.17 19.37
N LEU A 103 -1.17 -8.90 19.97
CA LEU A 103 -1.00 -10.29 20.38
C LEU A 103 -1.25 -11.31 19.25
N GLY A 104 -1.74 -10.87 18.09
CA GLY A 104 -2.02 -11.73 16.93
C GLY A 104 -1.45 -11.19 15.60
N PRO A 105 -1.55 -11.98 14.51
CA PRO A 105 -1.17 -11.51 13.17
C PRO A 105 -2.04 -10.30 12.81
N ASN A 106 -1.40 -9.13 12.70
CA ASN A 106 -2.07 -7.87 12.44
C ASN A 106 -2.00 -7.53 10.94
N ASP A 107 -3.08 -7.78 10.21
CA ASP A 107 -3.20 -7.36 8.82
C ASP A 107 -3.17 -5.82 8.74
N PRO A 108 -2.21 -5.20 8.01
CA PRO A 108 -2.11 -3.75 7.90
C PRO A 108 -3.39 -3.09 7.37
N PHE A 109 -4.14 -3.77 6.50
CA PHE A 109 -5.37 -3.23 5.93
C PHE A 109 -6.51 -3.27 6.94
N ASP A 110 -6.60 -4.34 7.74
CA ASP A 110 -7.52 -4.41 8.89
C ASP A 110 -7.23 -3.29 9.88
N THR A 111 -5.95 -3.03 10.21
CA THR A 111 -5.60 -1.95 11.12
C THR A 111 -6.07 -0.60 10.60
N ARG A 112 -5.84 -0.30 9.32
CA ARG A 112 -6.34 0.94 8.68
C ARG A 112 -7.86 1.07 8.80
N ARG A 113 -8.62 0.00 8.56
CA ARG A 113 -10.08 0.04 8.68
C ARG A 113 -10.55 0.31 10.11
N LYS A 114 -9.87 -0.27 11.11
CA LYS A 114 -10.14 0.04 12.52
C LYS A 114 -9.83 1.51 12.82
N LEU A 115 -8.69 2.03 12.34
CA LEU A 115 -8.27 3.42 12.58
C LEU A 115 -9.26 4.44 12.02
N ILE A 116 -9.75 4.20 10.79
CA ILE A 116 -10.78 5.03 10.16
C ILE A 116 -12.07 5.04 10.99
N ARG A 117 -12.50 3.88 11.52
CA ARG A 117 -13.68 3.81 12.39
C ARG A 117 -13.50 4.58 13.69
N ILE A 118 -12.34 4.43 14.34
CA ILE A 118 -12.01 5.21 15.54
C ILE A 118 -12.03 6.70 15.22
N ALA A 119 -11.42 7.12 14.12
CA ALA A 119 -11.45 8.52 13.69
C ALA A 119 -12.89 9.04 13.53
N GLN A 120 -13.73 8.30 12.79
CA GLN A 120 -15.12 8.69 12.52
C GLN A 120 -16.00 8.74 13.78
N GLN A 121 -15.75 7.89 14.77
CA GLN A 121 -16.54 7.83 16.00
C GLN A 121 -16.03 8.82 17.06
N ALA A 122 -14.72 8.83 17.32
CA ALA A 122 -14.15 9.54 18.46
C ALA A 122 -13.76 10.99 18.15
N LEU A 123 -13.36 11.31 16.92
CA LEU A 123 -13.00 12.70 16.57
C LEU A 123 -14.22 13.56 16.31
N LEU A 124 -15.37 12.98 15.93
CA LEU A 124 -16.57 13.75 15.64
C LEU A 124 -17.02 14.56 16.85
N ASP A 125 -17.06 13.92 18.02
CA ASP A 125 -17.46 14.53 19.28
C ASP A 125 -16.39 15.47 19.87
N ARG A 126 -15.12 15.28 19.51
CA ARG A 126 -13.97 15.99 20.12
C ARG A 126 -13.45 17.16 19.30
N CYS A 127 -13.41 17.00 17.98
CA CYS A 127 -12.75 17.90 17.04
C CYS A 127 -13.71 18.42 15.95
N GLY A 128 -14.95 17.92 15.92
CA GLY A 128 -15.97 18.33 14.96
C GLY A 128 -15.87 17.62 13.61
N GLY A 129 -16.88 17.86 12.78
CA GLY A 129 -17.07 17.14 11.52
C GLY A 129 -15.98 17.38 10.48
N LEU A 130 -15.47 18.61 10.38
CA LEU A 130 -14.44 18.94 9.39
C LEU A 130 -13.12 18.22 9.68
N TYR A 131 -12.62 18.32 10.92
CA TYR A 131 -11.40 17.63 11.35
C TYR A 131 -11.50 16.11 11.17
N THR A 132 -12.66 15.55 11.54
CA THR A 132 -12.97 14.13 11.38
C THR A 132 -12.91 13.70 9.91
N LYS A 133 -13.57 14.46 9.03
CA LYS A 133 -13.61 14.20 7.59
C LYS A 133 -12.21 14.24 6.98
N VAL A 134 -11.42 15.26 7.31
CA VAL A 134 -10.05 15.39 6.80
C VAL A 134 -9.21 14.22 7.27
N THR A 135 -9.22 13.92 8.57
CA THR A 135 -8.44 12.81 9.16
C THR A 135 -8.78 11.47 8.51
N ALA A 136 -10.08 11.16 8.40
CA ALA A 136 -10.54 9.94 7.75
C ALA A 136 -10.15 9.89 6.26
N SER A 137 -10.15 11.02 5.56
CA SER A 137 -9.74 11.10 4.15
C SER A 137 -8.25 10.83 3.99
N CYS A 138 -7.41 11.40 4.85
CA CYS A 138 -5.97 11.11 4.90
C CYS A 138 -5.68 9.62 5.15
N LEU A 139 -6.38 9.01 6.11
CA LEU A 139 -6.26 7.58 6.40
C LEU A 139 -6.81 6.67 5.28
N SER A 140 -7.62 7.21 4.37
CA SER A 140 -8.28 6.47 3.29
C SER A 140 -7.61 6.64 1.93
N VAL A 141 -6.47 7.33 1.83
CA VAL A 141 -5.73 7.42 0.57
C VAL A 141 -5.21 6.05 0.13
N ASP A 142 -5.24 5.77 -1.17
CA ASP A 142 -4.63 4.57 -1.74
C ASP A 142 -3.49 4.94 -2.71
N PRO A 143 -2.39 4.17 -2.70
CA PRO A 143 -1.25 4.41 -3.57
C PRO A 143 -1.52 3.82 -4.96
N GLU A 144 -1.74 4.68 -5.93
CA GLU A 144 -1.78 4.33 -7.35
C GLU A 144 -0.58 4.95 -8.08
N ASP A 145 0.01 4.18 -9.00
CA ASP A 145 1.27 4.53 -9.69
C ASP A 145 1.04 5.21 -11.06
N SER A 146 -0.21 5.48 -11.44
CA SER A 146 -0.49 6.19 -12.69
C SER A 146 -0.05 7.66 -12.59
N GLU A 147 0.31 8.27 -13.72
CA GLU A 147 0.71 9.69 -13.73
C GLU A 147 -0.43 10.61 -13.24
N LYS A 148 -1.67 10.26 -13.61
CA LYS A 148 -2.88 10.93 -13.13
C LYS A 148 -3.02 10.84 -11.61
N SER A 149 -2.87 9.65 -11.04
CA SER A 149 -3.01 9.45 -9.59
C SER A 149 -1.90 10.12 -8.80
N LEU A 150 -0.68 10.21 -9.32
CA LEU A 150 0.41 10.96 -8.69
C LEU A 150 0.11 12.47 -8.62
N MET A 151 -0.49 13.03 -9.67
CA MET A 151 -0.97 14.42 -9.65
C MET A 151 -2.09 14.61 -8.63
N GLU A 152 -3.07 13.70 -8.61
CA GLU A 152 -4.19 13.74 -7.65
C GLU A 152 -3.72 13.62 -6.19
N GLN A 153 -2.72 12.77 -5.92
CA GLN A 153 -2.11 12.62 -4.58
C GLN A 153 -1.37 13.88 -4.15
N ARG A 154 -0.68 14.58 -5.05
CA ARG A 154 -0.05 15.88 -4.74
C ARG A 154 -1.08 16.94 -4.41
N GLU A 155 -2.15 17.00 -5.21
CA GLU A 155 -3.25 17.93 -4.97
C GLU A 155 -3.99 17.62 -3.67
N LEU A 156 -4.06 16.34 -3.27
CA LEU A 156 -4.64 15.93 -2.00
C LEU A 156 -3.96 16.61 -0.80
N CYS A 157 -2.63 16.70 -0.77
CA CYS A 157 -1.91 17.43 0.28
C CYS A 157 -2.36 18.89 0.39
N ALA A 158 -2.49 19.58 -0.75
CA ALA A 158 -2.91 20.98 -0.78
C ALA A 158 -4.35 21.15 -0.29
N ARG A 159 -5.26 20.25 -0.72
CA ARG A 159 -6.66 20.22 -0.28
C ARG A 159 -6.77 19.96 1.23
N THR A 160 -6.06 18.96 1.75
CA THR A 160 -6.00 18.66 3.18
C THR A 160 -5.55 19.87 3.99
N ALA A 161 -4.49 20.56 3.56
CA ALA A 161 -4.01 21.76 4.24
C ALA A 161 -5.06 22.89 4.23
N ALA A 162 -5.72 23.12 3.10
CA ALA A 162 -6.78 24.12 2.96
C ALA A 162 -8.02 23.81 3.81
N ASP A 163 -8.40 22.53 3.93
CA ASP A 163 -9.51 22.09 4.78
C ASP A 163 -9.16 22.25 6.27
N LEU A 164 -7.95 21.87 6.68
CA LEU A 164 -7.50 22.05 8.06
C LEU A 164 -7.45 23.53 8.48
N ALA A 165 -7.11 24.44 7.56
CA ALA A 165 -7.12 25.88 7.81
C ALA A 165 -8.53 26.46 8.07
N GLN A 166 -9.59 25.75 7.67
CA GLN A 166 -10.97 26.14 7.90
C GLN A 166 -11.51 25.60 9.24
N CYS A 167 -10.76 24.77 9.96
CA CYS A 167 -11.13 24.35 11.31
C CYS A 167 -11.15 25.58 12.24
N GLN A 168 -12.33 25.96 12.71
CA GLN A 168 -12.49 27.04 13.68
C GLN A 168 -12.29 26.49 15.10
N VAL A 169 -11.60 27.26 15.94
CA VAL A 169 -11.36 26.98 17.37
C VAL A 169 -12.47 27.57 18.22
#